data_AF-A0A973XXV6-F1
#
_entry.id   AF-A0A973XXV6-F1
#
_cell.length_a   1.000
_cell.length_b   1.000
_cell.length_c   1.000
_cell.angle_alpha   90.00
_cell.angle_beta   90.00
_cell.angle_gamma   90.00
#
_symmetry.space_group_name_H-M   'P 1'
#
loop_
_entity.id
_entity.type
_entity.pdbx_description
1 polymer ?
#
loop_
_entity_poly.entity_id
_entity_poly.type
_entity_poly.pdbx_seq_one_letter_code
_entity_poly.pdbx_strand_id
1 'polypeptide(L)'
;MARDVYQRTASDAKRAGRELKKGDRFYVVRSVATNVAPYEDDRLYSEFTVTGQHPLLGGAMVGGISVEGICLREGPIHLQRPTGIRNIATPGPQVAGPLPAGEEFDRPLDADEIAHLEKLADEARQARTKRKSNWW
;
A
#
# COMPACT_ATOMS: atom_id res chain seq x y z
N MET A 1 -16.36 17.70 -24.29
CA MET A 1 -15.60 16.43 -24.14
C MET A 1 -15.50 16.13 -22.66
N ALA A 2 -16.04 15.00 -22.20
CA ALA A 2 -15.86 14.59 -20.80
C ALA A 2 -14.36 14.36 -20.57
N ARG A 3 -13.79 14.94 -19.52
CA ARG A 3 -12.41 14.66 -19.14
C ARG A 3 -12.39 13.29 -18.49
N ASP A 4 -11.49 12.42 -18.96
CA ASP A 4 -11.29 11.09 -18.37
C ASP A 4 -10.58 11.15 -16.99
N VAL A 5 -10.05 12.33 -16.62
CA VAL A 5 -9.23 12.53 -15.42
C VAL A 5 -9.61 13.81 -14.67
N TYR A 6 -9.80 13.69 -13.36
CA TYR A 6 -9.87 14.81 -12.42
C TYR A 6 -8.50 14.98 -11.76
N GLN A 7 -7.88 16.14 -11.94
CA GLN A 7 -6.57 16.44 -11.37
C GLN A 7 -6.67 16.71 -9.87
N ARG A 8 -5.54 16.58 -9.15
CA ARG A 8 -5.44 16.90 -7.72
C ARG A 8 -5.49 18.41 -7.48
N THR A 9 -6.64 19.02 -7.74
CA THR A 9 -6.91 20.44 -7.50
C THR A 9 -8.25 20.59 -6.78
N ALA A 10 -8.42 21.66 -6.01
CA ALA A 10 -9.67 21.90 -5.29
C ALA A 10 -10.90 22.00 -6.23
N SER A 11 -10.70 22.58 -7.43
CA SER A 11 -11.77 22.68 -8.43
C SER A 11 -12.17 21.32 -8.99
N ASP A 12 -11.19 20.50 -9.38
CA ASP A 12 -11.46 19.17 -9.93
C ASP A 12 -12.00 18.21 -8.86
N ALA A 13 -11.53 18.31 -7.62
CA ALA A 13 -12.07 17.54 -6.50
C ALA A 13 -13.56 17.86 -6.27
N LYS A 14 -13.92 19.15 -6.17
CA LYS A 14 -15.33 19.57 -6.04
C LYS A 14 -16.18 19.19 -7.24
N ARG A 15 -15.59 19.12 -8.43
CA ARG A 15 -16.30 18.65 -9.62
C ARG A 15 -16.53 17.14 -9.55
N ALA A 16 -15.51 16.35 -9.24
CA ALA A 16 -15.63 14.90 -9.07
C ALA A 16 -16.68 14.54 -8.01
N GLY A 17 -16.72 15.26 -6.88
CA GLY A 17 -17.71 15.05 -5.82
C GLY A 17 -19.16 15.33 -6.24
N ARG A 18 -19.38 16.15 -7.27
CA ARG A 18 -20.71 16.48 -7.83
C ARG A 18 -21.11 15.59 -9.00
N GLU A 19 -20.14 15.23 -9.85
CA GLU A 19 -20.40 14.50 -11.10
C GLU A 19 -20.48 12.99 -10.88
N LEU A 20 -19.68 12.43 -9.97
CA LEU A 20 -19.75 11.01 -9.64
C LEU A 20 -21.00 10.67 -8.82
N LYS A 21 -21.64 9.56 -9.17
CA LYS A 21 -22.88 9.07 -8.58
C LYS A 21 -22.68 7.71 -7.94
N LYS A 22 -23.62 7.32 -7.08
CA LYS A 22 -23.64 5.98 -6.47
C LYS A 22 -23.58 4.91 -7.56
N GLY A 23 -22.66 3.96 -7.41
CA GLY A 23 -22.39 2.89 -8.37
C GLY A 23 -21.24 3.19 -9.33
N ASP A 24 -20.85 4.46 -9.51
CA ASP A 24 -19.73 4.80 -10.37
C ASP A 24 -18.42 4.27 -9.80
N ARG A 25 -17.58 3.78 -10.71
CA ARG A 25 -16.24 3.28 -10.40
C ARG A 25 -15.20 4.25 -10.91
N PHE A 26 -14.15 4.40 -10.14
CA PHE A 26 -13.01 5.23 -10.51
C PHE A 26 -11.72 4.68 -9.91
N TYR A 27 -10.60 5.14 -10.47
CA TYR A 27 -9.28 4.60 -10.19
C TYR A 27 -8.35 5.73 -9.76
N VAL A 28 -7.50 5.45 -8.77
CA VAL A 28 -6.43 6.38 -8.35
C VAL A 28 -5.11 5.67 -8.51
N VAL A 29 -4.20 6.27 -9.28
CA VAL A 29 -2.83 5.77 -9.47
C VAL A 29 -1.92 6.42 -8.44
N ARG A 30 -1.08 5.59 -7.79
CA ARG A 30 -0.11 6.00 -6.78
C ARG A 30 1.28 5.53 -7.19
N SER A 31 2.29 6.35 -6.92
CA SER A 31 3.69 5.93 -7.00
C SER A 31 4.11 5.26 -5.70
N VAL A 32 4.82 4.15 -5.81
CA VAL A 32 5.37 3.41 -4.66
C VAL A 32 6.84 3.82 -4.48
N ALA A 33 7.23 4.03 -3.23
CA ALA A 33 8.62 4.29 -2.87
C ALA A 33 9.41 2.96 -2.92
N THR A 34 9.98 2.65 -4.08
CA THR A 34 10.72 1.39 -4.31
C THR A 34 11.98 1.25 -3.45
N ASN A 35 12.51 2.35 -2.91
CA ASN A 35 13.58 2.31 -1.91
C ASN A 35 13.14 1.71 -0.56
N VAL A 36 11.83 1.70 -0.27
CA VAL A 36 11.26 1.11 0.95
C VAL A 36 10.63 -0.25 0.65
N ALA A 37 9.94 -0.38 -0.49
CA ALA A 37 9.31 -1.61 -0.95
C ALA A 37 9.92 -2.04 -2.30
N PRO A 38 11.13 -2.62 -2.31
CA PRO A 38 11.87 -2.93 -3.56
C PRO A 38 11.23 -4.05 -4.39
N TYR A 39 10.34 -4.84 -3.79
CA TYR A 39 9.63 -5.94 -4.41
C TYR A 39 8.25 -5.53 -4.97
N GLU A 40 7.86 -4.27 -4.80
CA GLU A 40 6.60 -3.74 -5.34
C GLU A 40 6.82 -3.07 -6.69
N ASP A 41 5.73 -2.95 -7.47
CA ASP A 41 5.75 -2.19 -8.72
C ASP A 41 5.91 -0.68 -8.45
N ASP A 42 6.54 0.05 -9.37
CA ASP A 42 6.76 1.50 -9.25
C ASP A 42 5.46 2.31 -9.14
N ARG A 43 4.38 1.77 -9.73
CA ARG A 43 3.05 2.34 -9.73
C ARG A 43 2.01 1.27 -9.49
N LEU A 44 1.06 1.59 -8.63
CA LEU A 44 -0.11 0.77 -8.35
C LEU A 44 -1.37 1.61 -8.47
N TYR A 45 -2.49 0.98 -8.77
CA TYR A 45 -3.79 1.65 -8.72
C TYR A 45 -4.68 1.10 -7.61
N SER A 46 -5.52 1.95 -7.05
CA SER A 46 -6.63 1.57 -6.18
C SER A 46 -7.95 1.78 -6.93
N GLU A 47 -8.85 0.81 -6.84
CA GLU A 47 -10.21 0.91 -7.38
C GLU A 47 -11.17 1.32 -6.27
N PHE A 48 -12.01 2.30 -6.55
CA PHE A 48 -13.05 2.77 -5.65
C PHE A 48 -14.41 2.73 -6.34
N THR A 49 -15.44 2.44 -5.56
CA THR A 49 -16.84 2.52 -6.00
C THR A 49 -17.57 3.50 -5.10
N VAL A 50 -18.28 4.45 -5.69
CA VAL A 50 -19.11 5.38 -4.93
C VAL A 50 -20.28 4.60 -4.30
N THR A 51 -20.30 4.54 -2.98
CA THR A 51 -21.28 3.76 -2.22
C THR A 51 -22.52 4.57 -1.89
N GLY A 52 -22.42 5.90 -1.90
CA GLY A 52 -23.54 6.78 -1.57
C GLY A 52 -23.22 8.25 -1.71
N GLN A 53 -24.05 9.07 -1.07
CA GLN A 53 -23.89 10.52 -0.99
C GLN A 53 -23.95 10.95 0.47
N HIS A 54 -23.24 12.03 0.79
CA HIS A 54 -23.28 12.61 2.11
C HIS A 54 -24.71 13.15 2.40
N PRO A 55 -25.33 12.80 3.54
CA PRO A 55 -26.75 13.09 3.78
C PRO A 55 -27.07 14.60 3.84
N LEU A 56 -26.14 15.42 4.34
CA LEU A 56 -26.32 16.89 4.42
C LEU A 56 -25.69 17.65 3.24
N LEU A 57 -24.43 17.37 2.93
CA LEU A 57 -23.64 18.11 1.94
C LEU A 57 -23.80 17.61 0.50
N GLY A 58 -24.45 16.46 0.27
CA GLY A 58 -24.75 15.92 -1.06
C GLY A 58 -23.56 15.37 -1.86
N GLY A 59 -22.32 15.52 -1.39
CA GLY A 59 -21.12 15.05 -2.09
C GLY A 59 -21.04 13.52 -2.17
N ALA A 60 -20.49 13.00 -3.27
CA ALA A 60 -20.26 11.57 -3.47
C ALA A 60 -19.32 10.97 -2.42
N MET A 61 -19.67 9.78 -1.94
CA MET A 61 -18.98 9.08 -0.84
C MET A 61 -18.54 7.67 -1.26
N VAL A 62 -17.38 7.27 -0.76
CA VAL A 62 -16.85 5.91 -0.82
C VAL A 62 -16.68 5.41 0.62
N GLY A 63 -17.64 4.64 1.09
CA GLY A 63 -17.73 4.28 2.51
C GLY A 63 -17.79 5.53 3.39
N GLY A 64 -16.76 5.71 4.25
CA GLY A 64 -16.66 6.84 5.18
C GLY A 64 -15.90 8.07 4.65
N ILE A 65 -15.37 8.05 3.42
CA ILE A 65 -14.60 9.16 2.85
C ILE A 65 -15.29 9.76 1.64
N SER A 66 -15.22 11.08 1.46
CA SER A 66 -15.74 11.75 0.27
C SER A 66 -14.82 11.52 -0.94
N VAL A 67 -15.40 11.50 -2.14
CA VAL A 67 -14.65 11.49 -3.40
C VAL A 67 -13.70 12.69 -3.47
N GLU A 68 -14.13 13.85 -2.99
CA GLU A 68 -13.28 15.05 -2.93
C GLU A 68 -12.03 14.82 -2.06
N GLY A 69 -12.22 14.19 -0.91
CA GLY A 69 -11.13 13.83 0.00
C GLY A 69 -10.17 12.83 -0.62
N ILE A 70 -10.68 11.83 -1.36
CA ILE A 70 -9.85 10.89 -2.11
C ILE A 70 -9.01 11.63 -3.15
N CYS A 71 -9.62 12.50 -3.97
CA CYS A 71 -8.92 13.25 -5.00
C CYS A 71 -7.78 14.11 -4.40
N LEU A 72 -8.05 14.81 -3.29
CA LEU A 72 -7.08 15.71 -2.67
C LEU A 72 -5.98 15.00 -1.88
N ARG A 73 -6.26 13.82 -1.31
CA ARG A 73 -5.30 13.07 -0.49
C ARG A 73 -4.46 12.11 -1.32
N GLU A 74 -5.12 11.33 -2.18
CA GLU A 74 -4.52 10.15 -2.79
C GLU A 74 -3.96 10.42 -4.18
N GLY A 75 -4.59 11.31 -4.95
CA GLY A 75 -4.11 11.65 -6.29
C GLY A 75 -5.22 11.95 -7.29
N PRO A 76 -4.84 12.16 -8.56
CA PRO A 76 -5.81 12.35 -9.63
C PRO A 76 -6.73 11.12 -9.76
N ILE A 77 -8.00 11.39 -10.06
CA ILE A 77 -9.02 10.36 -10.27
C ILE A 77 -9.13 10.08 -11.76
N HIS A 78 -9.03 8.82 -12.15
CA HIS A 78 -9.22 8.33 -13.51
C HIS A 78 -10.56 7.62 -13.60
N LEU A 79 -11.36 7.95 -14.60
CA LEU A 79 -12.65 7.28 -14.86
C LEU A 79 -12.49 5.92 -15.56
N GLN A 80 -11.39 5.77 -16.30
CA GLN A 80 -11.05 4.53 -16.99
C GLN A 80 -9.98 3.78 -16.22
N ARG A 81 -10.04 2.45 -16.28
CA ARG A 81 -9.04 1.58 -15.66
C ARG A 81 -7.67 1.86 -16.30
N PRO A 82 -6.63 2.18 -15.51
CA PRO A 82 -5.29 2.36 -16.06
C PRO A 82 -4.78 1.03 -16.65
N THR A 83 -4.24 1.08 -17.87
CA THR A 83 -3.70 -0.08 -18.58
C THR A 83 -2.25 -0.34 -18.14
N GLY A 84 -1.88 -1.61 -18.00
CA GLY A 84 -0.52 -2.01 -17.62
C GLY A 84 -0.11 -1.71 -16.18
N ILE A 85 -1.00 -1.18 -15.35
CA ILE A 85 -0.75 -0.93 -13.91
C ILE A 85 -1.49 -2.00 -13.11
N ARG A 86 -0.85 -2.54 -12.06
CA ARG A 86 -1.47 -3.55 -11.17
C ARG A 86 -2.35 -2.89 -10.10
N ASN A 87 -3.41 -3.60 -9.69
CA ASN A 87 -4.24 -3.19 -8.57
C ASN A 87 -3.48 -3.45 -7.25
N ILE A 88 -3.41 -2.47 -6.35
CA ILE A 88 -2.78 -2.63 -5.04
C ILE A 88 -3.36 -3.78 -4.20
N ALA A 89 -4.63 -4.12 -4.42
CA ALA A 89 -5.28 -5.24 -3.71
C ALA A 89 -4.93 -6.62 -4.28
N THR A 90 -4.26 -6.68 -5.44
CA THR A 90 -3.83 -7.97 -6.02
C THR A 90 -2.45 -8.34 -5.49
N PRO A 91 -2.14 -9.65 -5.34
CA PRO A 91 -0.83 -10.10 -4.89
C PRO A 91 0.31 -9.46 -5.68
N GLY A 92 1.38 -9.10 -4.97
CA GLY A 92 2.61 -8.57 -5.56
C GLY A 92 3.35 -9.59 -6.41
N PRO A 93 4.36 -9.14 -7.18
CA PRO A 93 5.29 -10.03 -7.85
C PRO A 93 5.89 -11.03 -6.86
N GLN A 94 5.92 -12.32 -7.25
CA GLN A 94 6.57 -13.33 -6.45
C GLN A 94 8.09 -13.18 -6.62
N VAL A 95 8.74 -12.55 -5.63
CA VAL A 95 10.19 -12.31 -5.64
C VAL A 95 11.00 -13.40 -4.95
N ALA A 96 10.34 -14.30 -4.21
CA ALA A 96 10.95 -15.50 -3.66
C ALA A 96 10.58 -16.69 -4.54
N GLY A 97 11.55 -17.18 -5.31
CA GLY A 97 11.44 -18.46 -6.00
C GLY A 97 11.39 -19.62 -5.00
N PRO A 98 10.96 -20.82 -5.43
CA PRO A 98 11.15 -22.01 -4.64
C PRO A 98 12.65 -22.13 -4.29
N LEU A 99 12.95 -22.51 -3.05
CA LEU A 99 14.32 -22.87 -2.69
C LEU A 99 14.79 -23.98 -3.64
N PRO A 100 16.09 -24.04 -3.95
CA PRO A 100 16.64 -25.17 -4.69
C PRO A 100 16.25 -26.47 -4.00
N ALA A 101 15.77 -27.45 -4.78
CA ALA A 101 15.39 -28.74 -4.23
C ALA A 101 16.58 -29.35 -3.47
N GLY A 102 16.37 -29.70 -2.19
CA GLY A 102 17.43 -30.21 -1.31
C GLY A 102 18.19 -29.16 -0.49
N GLU A 103 17.90 -27.87 -0.64
CA GLU A 103 18.36 -26.77 0.25
C GLU A 103 17.24 -26.28 1.18
N GLU A 104 16.20 -27.10 1.33
CA GLU A 104 14.99 -26.80 2.09
C GLU A 104 15.26 -26.94 3.59
N PHE A 105 15.80 -25.90 4.22
CA PHE A 105 15.88 -25.73 5.70
C PHE A 105 16.61 -26.80 6.52
N ASP A 106 17.06 -27.90 5.90
CA ASP A 106 17.64 -29.06 6.56
C ASP A 106 19.18 -29.12 6.44
N ARG A 107 19.81 -28.07 5.88
CA ARG A 107 21.28 -28.03 5.92
C ARG A 107 21.73 -27.90 7.38
N PRO A 108 22.60 -28.80 7.88
CA PRO A 108 23.17 -28.64 9.19
C PRO A 108 23.94 -27.31 9.24
N LEU A 109 23.70 -26.52 10.28
CA LEU A 109 24.50 -25.33 10.55
C LEU A 109 25.94 -25.76 10.81
N ASP A 110 26.90 -25.07 10.20
CA ASP A 110 28.29 -25.30 10.52
C ASP A 110 28.64 -24.71 11.90
N ALA A 111 29.82 -25.05 12.42
CA ALA A 111 30.24 -24.62 13.75
C ALA A 111 30.36 -23.09 13.87
N ASP A 112 30.71 -22.41 12.78
CA ASP A 112 30.91 -20.96 12.76
C ASP A 112 29.55 -20.24 12.77
N GLU A 113 28.56 -20.77 12.03
CA GLU A 113 27.18 -20.30 12.03
C GLU A 113 26.51 -20.49 13.39
N ILE A 114 26.71 -21.64 14.03
CA ILE A 114 26.21 -21.89 15.40
C ILE A 114 26.82 -20.90 16.38
N ALA A 115 28.16 -20.72 16.36
CA ALA A 115 28.84 -19.79 17.24
C ALA A 115 28.37 -18.34 17.04
N HIS A 116 28.11 -17.95 15.79
CA HIS A 116 27.55 -16.64 15.46
C HIS A 116 26.15 -16.46 16.05
N LEU A 117 25.28 -17.46 15.88
CA LEU A 117 23.90 -17.40 16.40
C LEU A 117 23.86 -17.38 17.93
N GLU A 118 24.72 -18.16 18.59
CA GLU A 118 24.88 -18.13 20.05
C GLU A 118 25.31 -16.75 20.54
N LYS A 119 26.29 -16.14 19.86
CA LYS A 119 26.73 -14.77 20.16
C LYS A 119 25.58 -13.76 20.04
N LEU A 120 24.81 -13.80 18.95
CA LEU A 120 23.65 -12.91 18.76
C LEU A 120 22.59 -13.12 19.86
N ALA A 121 22.35 -14.37 20.26
CA ALA A 121 21.41 -14.70 21.33
C ALA A 121 21.85 -14.13 22.68
N ASP A 122 23.14 -14.21 23.01
CA ASP A 122 23.68 -13.68 24.25
C ASP A 122 23.70 -12.15 24.28
N GLU A 123 24.04 -11.50 23.16
CA GLU A 123 23.94 -10.04 23.02
C GLU A 123 22.49 -9.55 23.23
N ALA A 124 21.51 -10.25 22.65
CA ALA A 124 20.09 -9.92 22.83
C ALA A 124 19.63 -10.09 24.29
N ARG A 125 20.09 -11.14 24.98
CA ARG A 125 19.82 -11.35 26.41
C ARG A 125 20.42 -10.24 27.26
N GLN A 126 21.68 -9.88 27.03
CA GLN A 126 22.35 -8.82 27.77
C GLN A 126 21.69 -7.45 27.56
N ALA A 127 21.30 -7.13 26.33
CA ALA A 127 20.57 -5.90 26.01
C ALA A 127 19.23 -5.82 26.76
N ARG A 128 18.52 -6.94 26.89
CA ARG A 128 17.25 -7.02 27.63
C ARG A 128 17.44 -6.82 29.14
N THR A 129 18.52 -7.35 29.71
CA THR A 129 18.85 -7.18 31.13
C THR A 129 19.29 -5.75 31.45
N LYS A 130 20.14 -5.13 30.62
CA LYS A 130 20.55 -3.72 30.77
C LYS A 130 19.38 -2.73 30.68
N ARG A 131 18.37 -3.03 29.85
CA ARG A 131 17.14 -2.21 29.77
C ARG A 131 16.32 -2.21 31.07
N LYS A 132 16.34 -3.30 31.85
CA LYS A 132 15.64 -3.37 33.14
C LYS A 132 16.39 -2.64 34.27
N SER A 133 17.71 -2.54 34.19
CA SER A 133 18.51 -1.85 35.23
C SER A 133 18.49 -0.33 35.12
N ASN A 134 18.13 0.23 33.95
CA ASN A 134 18.04 1.69 33.73
C ASN A 134 16.64 2.26 34.01
N TRP A 135 15.80 1.55 34.77
CA TRP A 135 14.50 2.04 35.23
C TRP A 135 14.56 2.27 36.75
N TRP A 136 15.22 3.37 37.13
CA TRP A 136 15.20 4.05 38.43
C TRP A 136 15.49 5.53 38.20
#